data_AF-A0AAX3KZN8-F1
#
_entry.id   AF-A0AAX3KZN8-F1
#
_cell.length_a   1.000
_cell.length_b   1.000
_cell.length_c   1.000
_cell.angle_alpha   90.00
_cell.angle_beta   90.00
_cell.angle_gamma   90.00
#
_symmetry.space_group_name_H-M   'P 1'
#
loop_
_entity.id
_entity.type
_entity.pdbx_description
1 polymer ?
#
loop_
_entity_poly.entity_id
_entity_poly.type
_entity_poly.pdbx_seq_one_letter_code
_entity_poly.pdbx_strand_id
1 'polypeptide(L)'
;MTDIAALSRLIENLIRLGTIAEVDHGSLQNKRPARVRVQSGELLTGWLPWTALRAGTTRDWDPPTVGEQVLVLSPSGQTAQGIAITGLFSALIPANGDRAGLHRRTYPDGAVVEYDSEAHRLRAILPEGGVTDLTSTGGINIIGPINHQGDYTQTGNQTVTGKVTVSEDVVASGISLVKHKHGGVQTGGAQTGAPA
;
A
#
# COMPACT_ATOMS: atom_id res chain seq x y z
N MET A 1 10.57 -49.99 25.69
CA MET A 1 10.21 -48.70 26.31
C MET A 1 10.09 -47.70 25.18
N THR A 2 8.86 -47.42 24.75
CA THR A 2 8.58 -46.22 23.94
C THR A 2 9.09 -45.02 24.73
N ASP A 3 10.03 -44.30 24.15
CA ASP A 3 10.73 -43.19 24.78
C ASP A 3 9.78 -41.99 24.91
N ILE A 4 9.00 -41.99 25.99
CA ILE A 4 8.03 -40.94 26.32
C ILE A 4 8.74 -39.58 26.35
N ALA A 5 9.99 -39.51 26.81
CA ALA A 5 10.74 -38.26 26.85
C ALA A 5 11.05 -37.73 25.44
N ALA A 6 11.48 -38.60 24.52
CA ALA A 6 11.65 -38.21 23.12
C ALA A 6 10.33 -37.76 22.47
N LEU A 7 9.23 -38.47 22.74
CA LEU A 7 7.91 -38.09 22.23
C LEU A 7 7.45 -36.74 22.79
N SER A 8 7.58 -36.51 24.10
CA SER A 8 7.27 -35.23 24.75
C SER A 8 8.07 -34.08 24.11
N ARG A 9 9.37 -34.27 23.88
CA ARG A 9 10.20 -33.28 23.21
C ARG A 9 9.72 -32.97 21.79
N LEU A 10 9.29 -33.98 21.02
CA LEU A 10 8.76 -33.73 19.68
C LEU A 10 7.41 -33.00 19.73
N ILE A 11 6.54 -33.36 20.68
CA ILE A 11 5.24 -32.71 20.88
C ILE A 11 5.42 -31.24 21.25
N GLU A 12 6.32 -30.92 22.18
CA GLU A 12 6.64 -29.54 22.58
C GLU A 12 7.20 -28.71 21.40
N ASN A 13 7.85 -29.36 20.44
CA ASN A 13 8.40 -28.69 19.27
C ASN A 13 7.41 -28.53 18.11
N LEU A 14 6.24 -29.19 18.14
CA LEU A 14 5.25 -29.10 17.06
C LEU A 14 4.79 -27.66 16.83
N ILE A 15 4.56 -26.91 17.91
CA ILE A 15 4.05 -25.55 17.87
C ILE A 15 4.79 -24.72 18.92
N ARG A 16 5.48 -23.67 18.48
CA ARG A 16 6.26 -22.79 19.37
C ARG A 16 5.95 -21.32 19.09
N LEU A 17 5.87 -20.52 20.14
CA LEU A 17 5.93 -19.06 20.00
C LEU A 17 7.39 -18.62 19.89
N GLY A 18 7.63 -17.57 19.13
CA GLY A 18 8.94 -16.94 19.06
C GLY A 18 8.89 -15.53 18.48
N THR A 19 10.06 -14.97 18.28
CA THR A 19 10.27 -13.63 17.73
C THR A 19 11.26 -13.72 16.58
N ILE A 20 11.00 -13.02 15.48
CA ILE A 20 11.91 -12.95 14.33
C ILE A 20 13.24 -12.32 14.79
N ALA A 21 14.32 -13.08 14.68
CA ALA A 21 15.67 -12.64 15.05
C ALA A 21 16.44 -12.12 13.83
N GLU A 22 16.29 -12.79 12.69
CA GLU A 22 16.97 -12.44 11.44
C GLU A 22 16.02 -12.65 10.25
N VAL A 23 16.15 -11.79 9.25
CA VAL A 23 15.37 -11.85 8.00
C VAL A 23 16.33 -11.88 6.83
N ASP A 24 16.15 -12.87 5.96
CA ASP A 24 16.83 -12.99 4.69
C ASP A 24 15.79 -12.88 3.56
N HIS A 25 15.81 -11.75 2.86
CA HIS A 25 14.87 -11.46 1.78
C HIS A 25 15.11 -12.31 0.51
N GLY A 26 16.09 -13.21 0.53
CA GLY A 26 16.39 -14.08 -0.61
C GLY A 26 17.03 -13.31 -1.77
N SER A 27 16.80 -13.76 -2.99
CA SER A 27 17.22 -13.08 -4.22
C SER A 27 16.45 -13.63 -5.40
N LEU A 28 15.74 -12.75 -6.12
CA LEU A 28 15.06 -13.13 -7.37
C LEU A 28 16.07 -13.48 -8.47
N GLN A 29 17.19 -12.75 -8.55
CA GLN A 29 18.24 -12.98 -9.55
C GLN A 29 18.90 -14.35 -9.37
N ASN A 30 19.23 -14.71 -8.12
CA ASN A 30 19.90 -15.98 -7.79
C ASN A 30 18.92 -17.11 -7.47
N LYS A 31 17.61 -16.90 -7.69
CA LYS A 31 16.51 -17.84 -7.37
C LYS A 31 16.57 -18.39 -5.94
N ARG A 32 17.00 -17.55 -5.00
CA ARG A 32 17.17 -17.91 -3.60
C ARG A 32 15.91 -17.52 -2.85
N PRO A 33 15.19 -18.47 -2.23
CA PRO A 33 13.94 -18.16 -1.57
C PRO A 33 14.21 -17.42 -0.27
N ALA A 34 13.27 -16.57 0.13
CA ALA A 34 13.39 -15.79 1.35
C ALA A 34 13.16 -16.68 2.59
N ARG A 35 13.84 -16.36 3.69
CA ARG A 35 13.86 -17.13 4.94
C ARG A 35 13.96 -16.22 6.17
N VAL A 36 13.61 -16.76 7.33
CA VAL A 36 13.76 -16.10 8.63
C VAL A 36 14.39 -17.03 9.65
N ARG A 37 15.03 -16.47 10.68
CA ARG A 37 15.37 -17.19 11.90
C ARG A 37 14.51 -16.67 13.04
N VAL A 38 14.02 -17.57 13.87
CA VAL A 38 13.12 -17.27 14.99
C VAL A 38 13.83 -17.63 16.29
N GLN A 39 13.83 -16.70 17.24
CA GLN A 39 14.21 -16.96 18.63
C GLN A 39 12.99 -17.45 19.40
N SER A 40 13.08 -18.63 20.02
CA SER A 40 12.02 -19.23 20.84
C SER A 40 12.61 -19.76 22.16
N GLY A 41 12.48 -18.99 23.25
CA GLY A 41 13.21 -19.28 24.49
C GLY A 41 14.71 -19.21 24.25
N GLU A 42 15.44 -20.28 24.55
CA GLU A 42 16.88 -20.41 24.25
C GLU A 42 17.19 -20.94 22.84
N LEU A 43 16.18 -21.41 22.09
CA LEU A 43 16.38 -21.93 20.75
C LEU A 43 16.39 -20.81 19.71
N LEU A 44 17.49 -20.68 18.99
CA LEU A 44 17.51 -19.98 17.70
C LEU A 44 17.36 -21.00 16.57
N THR A 45 16.32 -20.85 15.74
CA THR A 45 16.07 -21.79 14.64
C THR A 45 17.15 -21.69 13.54
N GLY A 46 17.14 -22.68 12.64
CA GLY A 46 17.73 -22.52 11.30
C GLY A 46 16.92 -21.52 10.46
N TRP A 47 17.28 -21.43 9.17
CA TRP A 47 16.57 -20.59 8.20
C TRP A 47 15.25 -21.26 7.76
N LEU A 48 14.14 -20.73 8.24
CA LEU A 48 12.79 -21.24 8.00
C LEU A 48 12.08 -20.41 6.93
N PRO A 49 11.22 -21.00 6.08
CA PRO A 49 10.26 -20.22 5.30
C PRO A 49 9.23 -19.55 6.22
N TRP A 50 8.56 -18.51 5.72
CA TRP A 50 7.38 -17.93 6.35
C TRP A 50 6.16 -17.99 5.41
N THR A 51 4.96 -17.87 5.98
CA THR A 51 3.72 -17.84 5.23
C THR A 51 3.46 -16.45 4.63
N ALA A 52 3.19 -16.38 3.32
CA ALA A 52 2.52 -15.24 2.70
C ALA A 52 1.01 -15.52 2.61
N LEU A 53 0.18 -14.48 2.46
CA LEU A 53 -1.27 -14.65 2.29
C LEU A 53 -1.59 -15.47 1.03
N ARG A 54 -0.86 -15.25 -0.08
CA ARG A 54 -0.91 -16.06 -1.31
C ARG A 54 0.48 -16.33 -1.86
N ALA A 55 0.73 -17.56 -2.31
CA ALA A 55 2.01 -18.00 -2.89
C ALA A 55 1.81 -18.93 -4.12
N GLY A 56 0.76 -18.70 -4.91
CA GLY A 56 0.43 -19.46 -6.12
C GLY A 56 0.72 -18.65 -7.39
N THR A 57 -0.23 -18.64 -8.33
CA THR A 57 -0.18 -17.71 -9.48
C THR A 57 -0.35 -16.26 -9.05
N THR A 58 -1.27 -16.00 -8.11
CA THR A 58 -1.27 -14.79 -7.28
C THR A 58 -0.24 -14.95 -6.16
N ARG A 59 0.59 -13.93 -5.98
CA ARG A 59 1.71 -13.93 -5.02
C ARG A 59 1.73 -12.63 -4.26
N ASP A 60 1.83 -12.73 -2.95
CA ASP A 60 1.98 -11.58 -2.06
C ASP A 60 3.41 -11.50 -1.52
N TRP A 61 3.91 -10.28 -1.39
CA TRP A 61 5.20 -9.99 -0.77
C TRP A 61 5.00 -8.93 0.32
N ASP A 62 5.12 -9.39 1.56
CA ASP A 62 5.03 -8.58 2.78
C ASP A 62 5.93 -9.26 3.82
N PRO A 63 7.25 -8.99 3.78
CA PRO A 63 8.20 -9.73 4.59
C PRO A 63 8.04 -9.36 6.08
N PRO A 64 8.19 -10.33 7.00
CA PRO A 64 8.21 -10.03 8.42
C PRO A 64 9.41 -9.17 8.79
N THR A 65 9.34 -8.54 9.95
CA THR A 65 10.42 -7.68 10.47
C THR A 65 11.07 -8.27 11.72
N VAL A 66 12.33 -7.93 11.98
CA VAL A 66 13.01 -8.32 13.22
C VAL A 66 12.24 -7.76 14.42
N GLY A 67 12.01 -8.60 15.43
CA GLY A 67 11.20 -8.25 16.61
C GLY A 67 9.72 -8.63 16.49
N GLU A 68 9.23 -9.03 15.31
CA GLU A 68 7.85 -9.48 15.13
C GLU A 68 7.60 -10.82 15.82
N GLN A 69 6.50 -10.91 16.58
CA GLN A 69 6.10 -12.15 17.24
C GLN A 69 5.42 -13.10 16.23
N VAL A 70 5.81 -14.37 16.28
CA VAL A 70 5.38 -15.39 15.31
C VAL A 70 5.10 -16.73 15.97
N LEU A 71 4.35 -17.57 15.25
CA LEU A 71 4.19 -18.99 15.56
C LEU A 71 5.12 -19.80 14.64
N VAL A 72 5.80 -20.81 15.19
CA VAL A 72 6.58 -21.78 14.41
C VAL A 72 5.86 -23.12 14.46
N LEU A 73 5.47 -23.62 13.29
CA LEU A 73 4.92 -24.96 13.13
C LEU A 73 6.02 -25.88 12.62
N SER A 74 6.36 -26.91 13.39
CA SER A 74 7.42 -27.86 13.05
C SER A 74 6.83 -29.23 12.74
N PRO A 75 6.71 -29.64 11.46
CA PRO A 75 6.25 -30.97 11.10
C PRO A 75 7.04 -32.05 11.84
N SER A 76 6.32 -33.00 12.45
CA SER A 76 6.90 -34.08 13.26
C SER A 76 7.81 -33.61 14.42
N GLY A 77 7.63 -32.37 14.92
CA GLY A 77 8.44 -31.80 15.99
C GLY A 77 9.86 -31.44 15.57
N GLN A 78 10.16 -31.41 14.27
CA GLN A 78 11.50 -31.11 13.74
C GLN A 78 11.65 -29.62 13.45
N THR A 79 12.23 -28.88 14.39
CA THR A 79 12.37 -27.42 14.31
C THR A 79 13.19 -26.92 13.11
N ALA A 80 14.08 -27.76 12.56
CA ALA A 80 14.82 -27.46 11.33
C ALA A 80 13.93 -27.43 10.07
N GLN A 81 12.75 -28.05 10.12
CA GLN A 81 11.74 -28.04 9.06
C GLN A 81 10.57 -27.10 9.38
N GLY A 82 10.76 -26.24 10.38
CA GLY A 82 9.73 -25.32 10.84
C GLY A 82 9.27 -24.35 9.75
N ILE A 83 8.04 -23.87 9.89
CA ILE A 83 7.45 -22.82 9.07
C ILE A 83 6.98 -21.72 10.02
N ALA A 84 7.40 -20.48 9.76
CA ALA A 84 6.97 -19.33 10.54
C ALA A 84 5.63 -18.79 10.02
N ILE A 85 4.69 -18.56 10.92
CA ILE A 85 3.41 -17.87 10.68
C ILE A 85 3.48 -16.51 11.36
N THR A 86 3.31 -15.46 10.57
CA THR A 86 3.51 -14.05 10.96
C THR A 86 2.20 -13.38 11.39
N GLY A 87 2.28 -12.19 11.99
CA GLY A 87 1.11 -11.37 12.33
C GLY A 87 0.50 -11.60 13.72
N LEU A 88 1.29 -11.96 14.74
CA LEU A 88 0.82 -11.95 16.12
C LEU A 88 1.04 -10.57 16.76
N PHE A 89 -0.03 -9.91 17.18
CA PHE A 89 0.08 -8.69 17.99
C PHE A 89 0.74 -9.00 19.33
N SER A 90 1.55 -8.07 19.80
CA SER A 90 2.27 -8.16 21.06
C SER A 90 2.26 -6.82 21.80
N ALA A 91 2.72 -6.80 23.05
CA ALA A 91 2.91 -5.54 23.77
C ALA A 91 3.95 -4.62 23.10
N LEU A 92 4.94 -5.20 22.40
CA LEU A 92 5.98 -4.45 21.68
C LEU A 92 5.46 -3.91 20.34
N ILE A 93 4.67 -4.71 19.63
CA ILE A 93 4.07 -4.37 18.33
C ILE A 93 2.56 -4.61 18.44
N PRO A 94 1.80 -3.62 18.93
CA PRO A 94 0.37 -3.74 19.16
C PRO A 94 -0.42 -3.63 17.84
N ALA A 95 -1.72 -3.92 17.92
CA ALA A 95 -2.65 -3.65 16.83
C ALA A 95 -2.67 -2.15 16.47
N ASN A 96 -2.76 -1.84 15.18
CA ASN A 96 -2.83 -0.46 14.66
C ASN A 96 -4.28 0.03 14.48
N GLY A 97 -5.26 -0.66 15.07
CA GLY A 97 -6.68 -0.31 15.04
C GLY A 97 -7.49 -1.10 16.08
N ASP A 98 -8.60 -0.51 16.50
CA ASP A 98 -9.47 -0.98 17.59
C ASP A 98 -10.97 -0.95 17.22
N ARG A 99 -11.31 -0.52 16.00
CA ARG A 99 -12.69 -0.37 15.51
C ARG A 99 -13.09 -1.54 14.62
N ALA A 100 -14.29 -2.08 14.84
CA ALA A 100 -14.77 -3.26 14.13
C ALA A 100 -14.96 -3.04 12.62
N GLY A 101 -15.37 -1.83 12.20
CA GLY A 101 -15.54 -1.48 10.79
C GLY A 101 -14.26 -1.09 10.04
N LEU A 102 -13.09 -1.14 10.67
CA LEU A 102 -11.84 -0.63 10.09
C LEU A 102 -10.95 -1.75 9.56
N HIS A 103 -10.68 -1.72 8.26
CA HIS A 103 -9.55 -2.44 7.67
C HIS A 103 -8.42 -1.45 7.41
N ARG A 104 -7.24 -1.68 8.01
CA ARG A 104 -6.13 -0.72 7.95
C ARG A 104 -4.79 -1.41 7.79
N ARG A 105 -3.96 -0.84 6.90
CA ARG A 105 -2.53 -1.13 6.78
C ARG A 105 -1.74 0.15 7.03
N THR A 106 -0.76 0.06 7.93
CA THR A 106 0.19 1.14 8.23
C THR A 106 1.59 0.67 7.85
N TYR A 107 2.29 1.45 7.04
CA TYR A 107 3.65 1.17 6.60
C TYR A 107 4.67 1.84 7.51
N PRO A 108 5.94 1.37 7.53
CA PRO A 108 6.97 1.90 8.43
C PRO A 108 7.31 3.38 8.24
N ASP A 109 7.06 3.93 7.06
CA ASP A 109 7.23 5.36 6.72
C ASP A 109 6.04 6.22 7.15
N GLY A 110 5.01 5.63 7.75
CA GLY A 110 3.79 6.29 8.17
C GLY A 110 2.70 6.35 7.09
N ALA A 111 2.91 5.79 5.90
CA ALA A 111 1.85 5.67 4.91
C ALA A 111 0.71 4.79 5.44
N VAL A 112 -0.53 5.11 5.07
CA VAL A 112 -1.72 4.38 5.52
C VAL A 112 -2.64 4.12 4.34
N VAL A 113 -3.09 2.87 4.22
CA VAL A 113 -4.20 2.48 3.35
C VAL A 113 -5.27 1.85 4.22
N GLU A 114 -6.47 2.43 4.22
CA GLU A 114 -7.56 1.99 5.09
C GLU A 114 -8.93 2.14 4.44
N TYR A 115 -9.83 1.21 4.78
CA TYR A 115 -11.24 1.31 4.48
C TYR A 115 -12.04 1.21 5.77
N ASP A 116 -12.90 2.20 5.97
CA ASP A 116 -13.82 2.31 7.09
C ASP A 116 -15.24 2.06 6.59
N SER A 117 -15.82 0.92 6.98
CA SER A 117 -17.15 0.51 6.53
C SER A 117 -18.28 1.26 7.23
N GLU A 118 -18.04 1.81 8.42
CA GLU A 118 -19.01 2.62 9.17
C GLU A 118 -19.07 4.05 8.60
N ALA A 119 -17.90 4.61 8.24
CA ALA A 119 -17.82 5.94 7.63
C ALA A 119 -17.95 5.92 6.08
N HIS A 120 -18.04 4.74 5.47
CA HIS A 120 -18.05 4.52 4.02
C HIS A 120 -16.88 5.22 3.30
N ARG A 121 -15.67 5.13 3.87
CA ARG A 121 -14.52 5.93 3.42
C ARG A 121 -13.28 5.07 3.18
N LEU A 122 -12.77 5.15 1.95
CA LEU A 122 -11.42 4.70 1.60
C LEU A 122 -10.42 5.86 1.80
N ARG A 123 -9.26 5.58 2.38
CA ARG A 123 -8.13 6.53 2.47
C ARG A 123 -6.84 5.82 2.06
N ALA A 124 -6.07 6.49 1.21
CA ALA A 124 -4.68 6.17 0.93
C ALA A 124 -3.89 7.47 1.13
N ILE A 125 -3.11 7.54 2.21
CA ILE A 125 -2.39 8.74 2.64
C ILE A 125 -0.92 8.39 2.75
N LEU A 126 -0.07 9.14 2.05
CA LEU A 126 1.37 8.99 2.06
C LEU A 126 2.00 10.08 2.95
N PRO A 127 3.18 9.83 3.54
CA PRO A 127 3.95 10.87 4.23
C PRO A 127 4.43 11.96 3.27
N GLU A 128 5.04 13.01 3.81
CA GLU A 128 5.66 14.08 3.03
C GLU A 128 6.65 13.51 1.99
N GLY A 129 6.57 14.00 0.75
CA GLY A 129 7.38 13.50 -0.37
C GLY A 129 6.89 12.19 -0.99
N GLY A 130 5.78 11.62 -0.51
CA GLY A 130 5.16 10.44 -1.11
C GLY A 130 4.69 10.69 -2.55
N VAL A 131 4.83 9.67 -3.40
CA VAL A 131 4.45 9.70 -4.81
C VAL A 131 3.45 8.58 -5.09
N THR A 132 2.45 8.87 -5.92
CA THR A 132 1.43 7.90 -6.35
C THR A 132 1.45 7.77 -7.87
N ASP A 133 1.69 6.56 -8.36
CA ASP A 133 1.50 6.23 -9.78
C ASP A 133 0.23 5.40 -9.96
N LEU A 134 -0.67 5.86 -10.84
CA LEU A 134 -1.83 5.11 -11.29
C LEU A 134 -1.77 4.94 -12.81
N THR A 135 -1.34 3.76 -13.26
CA THR A 135 -1.22 3.44 -14.68
C THR A 135 -2.36 2.53 -15.13
N SER A 136 -3.21 3.00 -16.05
CA SER A 136 -4.30 2.21 -16.64
C SER A 136 -4.38 2.48 -18.15
N THR A 137 -3.72 1.63 -18.95
CA THR A 137 -3.60 1.80 -20.40
C THR A 137 -4.93 1.65 -21.16
N GLY A 138 -5.93 1.00 -20.54
CA GLY A 138 -7.30 0.90 -21.07
C GLY A 138 -8.22 2.07 -20.69
N GLY A 139 -7.75 3.02 -19.88
CA GLY A 139 -8.53 4.17 -19.39
C GLY A 139 -8.88 4.09 -17.90
N ILE A 140 -9.38 5.21 -17.37
CA ILE A 140 -9.79 5.40 -15.98
C ILE A 140 -11.19 6.02 -15.99
N ASN A 141 -12.11 5.48 -15.18
CA ASN A 141 -13.44 6.04 -14.98
C ASN A 141 -13.57 6.57 -13.54
N ILE A 142 -13.88 7.86 -13.39
CA ILE A 142 -14.04 8.53 -12.09
C ILE A 142 -15.46 9.13 -12.04
N ILE A 143 -16.28 8.67 -11.11
CA ILE A 143 -17.66 9.13 -10.92
C ILE A 143 -17.79 9.78 -9.54
N GLY A 144 -18.18 11.05 -9.54
CA GLY A 144 -18.37 11.87 -8.35
C GLY A 144 -17.60 13.19 -8.43
N PRO A 145 -17.78 14.08 -7.43
CA PRO A 145 -17.02 15.33 -7.35
C PRO A 145 -15.51 15.06 -7.17
N ILE A 146 -14.68 15.85 -7.85
CA ILE A 146 -13.22 15.78 -7.77
C ILE A 146 -12.71 17.09 -7.16
N ASN A 147 -11.93 16.98 -6.08
CA ASN A 147 -11.17 18.09 -5.52
C ASN A 147 -9.67 17.86 -5.80
N HIS A 148 -9.05 18.75 -6.57
CA HIS A 148 -7.62 18.70 -6.91
C HIS A 148 -6.95 20.00 -6.46
N GLN A 149 -5.82 19.88 -5.77
CA GLN A 149 -5.00 21.00 -5.34
C GLN A 149 -3.58 20.79 -5.83
N GLY A 150 -3.05 21.76 -6.57
CA GLY A 150 -1.79 21.67 -7.28
C GLY A 150 -1.96 21.83 -8.79
N ASP A 151 -0.86 21.71 -9.51
CA ASP A 151 -0.83 21.88 -10.96
C ASP A 151 -1.41 20.65 -11.67
N TYR A 152 -2.15 20.88 -12.75
CA TYR A 152 -2.72 19.82 -13.59
C TYR A 152 -2.13 19.89 -14.99
N THR A 153 -1.41 18.84 -15.39
CA THR A 153 -0.93 18.68 -16.77
C THR A 153 -1.74 17.57 -17.44
N GLN A 154 -2.42 17.91 -18.53
CA GLN A 154 -3.17 16.94 -19.34
C GLN A 154 -2.58 16.86 -20.75
N THR A 155 -2.26 15.65 -21.18
CA THR A 155 -1.93 15.36 -22.58
C THR A 155 -3.15 14.75 -23.27
N GLY A 156 -3.54 15.33 -24.41
CA GLY A 156 -4.75 14.94 -25.15
C GLY A 156 -5.90 15.92 -24.96
N ASN A 157 -7.04 15.60 -25.58
CA ASN A 157 -8.18 16.51 -25.65
C ASN A 157 -8.96 16.53 -24.32
N GLN A 158 -9.49 17.70 -23.95
CA GLN A 158 -10.41 17.88 -22.82
C GLN A 158 -11.80 18.26 -23.33
N THR A 159 -12.83 17.55 -22.90
CA THR A 159 -14.23 17.91 -23.12
C THR A 159 -14.88 18.19 -21.77
N VAL A 160 -15.47 19.37 -21.60
CA VAL A 160 -16.17 19.76 -20.38
C VAL A 160 -17.63 20.05 -20.70
N THR A 161 -18.52 19.17 -20.26
CA THR A 161 -19.97 19.40 -20.33
C THR A 161 -20.39 20.17 -19.08
N GLY A 162 -20.12 21.48 -19.07
CA GLY A 162 -20.41 22.34 -17.93
C GLY A 162 -19.71 23.69 -18.00
N LYS A 163 -19.91 24.51 -16.97
CA LYS A 163 -19.24 25.80 -16.85
C LYS A 163 -17.79 25.60 -16.38
N VAL A 164 -16.85 26.17 -17.12
CA VAL A 164 -15.46 26.35 -16.67
C VAL A 164 -15.34 27.76 -16.10
N THR A 165 -14.87 27.89 -14.86
CA THR A 165 -14.58 29.20 -14.23
C THR A 165 -13.09 29.23 -13.91
N VAL A 166 -12.39 30.25 -14.41
CA VAL A 166 -10.96 30.48 -14.19
C VAL A 166 -10.82 31.86 -13.56
N SER A 167 -10.08 31.98 -12.45
CA SER A 167 -9.90 33.27 -11.76
C SER A 167 -8.86 34.17 -12.43
N GLU A 168 -7.91 33.56 -13.13
CA GLU A 168 -6.82 34.26 -13.83
C GLU A 168 -7.11 34.33 -15.33
N ASP A 169 -6.24 33.75 -16.17
CA ASP A 169 -6.34 33.81 -17.63
C ASP A 169 -6.41 32.41 -18.24
N VAL A 170 -6.99 32.33 -19.43
CA VAL A 170 -6.93 31.14 -20.29
C VAL A 170 -6.08 31.50 -21.49
N VAL A 171 -4.93 30.85 -21.62
CA VAL A 171 -4.02 31.09 -22.74
C VAL A 171 -4.03 29.88 -23.67
N ALA A 172 -4.53 30.07 -24.89
CA ALA A 172 -4.54 29.04 -25.93
C ALA A 172 -3.59 29.45 -27.05
N SER A 173 -2.55 28.64 -27.30
CA SER A 173 -1.52 28.91 -28.32
C SER A 173 -0.92 30.33 -28.21
N GLY A 174 -0.70 30.81 -26.99
CA GLY A 174 -0.17 32.14 -26.71
C GLY A 174 -1.17 33.29 -26.74
N ILE A 175 -2.46 33.03 -27.03
CA ILE A 175 -3.52 34.04 -27.03
C ILE A 175 -4.26 34.03 -25.70
N SER A 176 -4.23 35.17 -25.00
CA SER A 176 -4.92 35.42 -23.73
C SER A 176 -6.40 35.67 -23.93
N LEU A 177 -7.25 34.93 -23.23
CA LEU A 177 -8.70 35.17 -23.23
C LEU A 177 -9.04 36.55 -22.64
N VAL A 178 -8.30 37.00 -21.62
CA VAL A 178 -8.54 38.28 -20.94
C VAL A 178 -7.97 39.48 -21.70
N LYS A 179 -6.85 39.33 -22.41
CA LYS A 179 -6.07 40.46 -22.97
C LYS A 179 -5.95 40.47 -24.48
N HIS A 180 -6.53 39.51 -25.21
CA HIS A 180 -6.42 39.49 -26.67
C HIS A 180 -6.94 40.79 -27.30
N LYS A 181 -6.28 41.21 -28.38
CA LYS A 181 -6.65 42.40 -29.14
C LYS A 181 -7.35 42.00 -30.42
N HIS A 182 -8.31 42.82 -30.85
CA HIS A 182 -8.97 42.67 -32.14
C HIS A 182 -8.36 43.66 -33.15
N GLY A 183 -7.95 43.17 -34.32
CA GLY A 183 -7.48 44.00 -35.44
C GLY A 183 -8.62 44.39 -36.38
N GLY A 184 -8.39 45.41 -37.21
CA GLY A 184 -9.35 45.81 -38.27
C GLY A 184 -10.61 46.52 -37.77
N VAL A 185 -10.63 46.97 -36.52
CA VAL A 185 -11.77 47.66 -35.90
C VAL A 185 -11.35 49.02 -35.34
N GLN A 186 -12.27 49.98 -35.36
CA GLN A 186 -12.10 51.28 -34.69
C GLN A 186 -12.75 51.24 -33.31
N THR A 187 -12.05 51.73 -32.29
CA THR A 187 -12.58 51.82 -30.93
C THR A 187 -13.74 52.81 -30.85
N GLY A 188 -14.83 52.44 -30.17
CA GLY A 188 -16.01 53.29 -29.97
C GLY A 188 -16.60 53.14 -28.55
N GLY A 189 -17.56 53.99 -28.21
CA GLY A 189 -18.17 54.04 -26.86
C GLY A 189 -19.44 53.17 -26.67
N ALA A 190 -19.94 52.53 -27.72
CA ALA A 190 -21.12 51.68 -27.64
C ALA A 190 -20.75 50.26 -27.17
N GLN A 191 -21.61 49.66 -26.34
CA GLN A 191 -21.52 48.24 -26.00
C GLN A 191 -22.00 47.40 -27.19
N THR A 192 -21.32 46.29 -27.48
CA THR A 192 -21.82 45.32 -28.46
C THR A 192 -23.03 44.58 -27.90
N GLY A 193 -23.86 43.99 -28.77
CA GLY A 193 -24.90 43.05 -28.35
C GLY A 193 -24.31 41.82 -27.67
N ALA A 194 -25.16 40.99 -27.06
CA ALA A 194 -24.75 39.68 -26.56
C ALA A 194 -24.16 38.85 -27.72
N PRO A 195 -23.09 38.05 -27.48
CA PRO A 195 -22.62 37.09 -28.47
C PRO A 195 -23.78 36.18 -28.90
N ALA A 196 -23.93 35.98 -30.22
CA ALA A 196 -24.92 35.07 -30.79
C ALA A 196 -24.58 33.61 -30.48
#